data_AF-A0A0X3AQH9-F1
#
_entry.id   AF-A0A0X3AQH9-F1
#
_cell.length_a   1.000
_cell.length_b   1.000
_cell.length_c   1.000
_cell.angle_alpha   90.00
_cell.angle_beta   90.00
_cell.angle_gamma   90.00
#
_symmetry.space_group_name_H-M   'P 1'
#
loop_
_entity.id
_entity.type
_entity.pdbx_description
1 polymer ?
#
loop_
_entity_poly.entity_id
_entity_poly.type
_entity_poly.pdbx_seq_one_letter_code
_entity_poly.pdbx_strand_id
1 'polypeptide(L)'
;MKKLLITLILVLFMITPNYSQSLKDFDLHTKTFDLKTFKEKNTNGSYIFYLDNNICVYQHVEPDHFIREVIDREGSPYRVERRYYPNGNLHYQGKLFYSFDIGQLKMYDENGNIERINNYDYLYTFTVDDLIQKMKALYGIDLSVGEKGMDVSRHYTSPNDDTEPLYTVRYPLIQKDSILRDGHLVNFRIFYVDGSNGSIRVEDYTEFDSSSKLGEHATSREYFMNEKLEVQKIIEKKLIWYENRYEFAPEVLEEKVIFDISKQAEGAFKHYKGKSYTREQWMEEEERMYQAYLKKRNKKQ
;
A
#
# COMPACT_ATOMS: atom_id res chain seq x y z
N MET A 1 -43.79 -18.71 -12.13
CA MET A 1 -42.49 -18.21 -12.62
C MET A 1 -42.10 -16.82 -12.10
N LYS A 2 -43.01 -15.88 -11.86
CA LYS A 2 -42.65 -14.55 -11.28
C LYS A 2 -42.22 -14.56 -9.81
N LYS A 3 -42.67 -15.53 -8.99
CA LYS A 3 -42.26 -15.65 -7.58
C LYS A 3 -40.86 -16.25 -7.38
N LEU A 4 -40.36 -17.05 -8.34
CA LEU A 4 -39.00 -17.61 -8.28
C LEU A 4 -37.92 -16.58 -8.68
N LEU A 5 -38.27 -15.59 -9.50
CA LEU A 5 -37.36 -14.53 -9.94
C LEU A 5 -37.06 -13.52 -8.80
N ILE A 6 -38.02 -13.27 -7.92
CA ILE A 6 -37.87 -12.33 -6.79
C ILE A 6 -36.98 -12.93 -5.68
N THR A 7 -37.03 -14.25 -5.49
CA THR A 7 -36.16 -14.93 -4.51
C THR A 7 -34.70 -14.99 -4.97
N LEU A 8 -34.44 -15.11 -6.27
CA LEU A 8 -33.07 -15.10 -6.81
C LEU A 8 -32.40 -13.72 -6.71
N ILE A 9 -33.18 -12.64 -6.81
CA ILE A 9 -32.68 -11.26 -6.68
C ILE A 9 -32.37 -10.89 -5.21
N LEU A 10 -33.08 -11.48 -4.24
CA LEU A 10 -32.82 -11.25 -2.81
C LEU A 10 -31.58 -11.99 -2.28
N VAL A 11 -31.19 -13.11 -2.90
CA VAL A 11 -29.95 -13.84 -2.53
C VAL A 11 -28.70 -13.17 -3.14
N LEU A 12 -28.85 -12.39 -4.20
CA LEU A 12 -27.75 -11.62 -4.82
C LEU A 12 -27.34 -10.37 -4.04
N PHE A 13 -28.13 -9.91 -3.06
CA PHE A 13 -27.79 -8.74 -2.22
C PHE A 13 -27.15 -9.08 -0.86
N MET A 14 -26.98 -10.35 -0.51
CA MET A 14 -26.37 -10.76 0.77
C MET A 14 -24.92 -11.24 0.68
N ILE A 15 -24.30 -11.20 -0.49
CA ILE A 15 -22.88 -11.51 -0.67
C ILE A 15 -22.08 -10.22 -0.80
N THR A 16 -22.19 -9.32 0.18
CA THR A 16 -21.08 -8.39 0.42
C THR A 16 -20.06 -9.14 1.28
N PRO A 17 -18.84 -9.41 0.79
CA PRO A 17 -17.81 -10.00 1.63
C PRO A 17 -17.65 -9.15 2.90
N ASN A 18 -17.83 -9.77 4.06
CA ASN A 18 -17.53 -9.18 5.36
C ASN A 18 -16.00 -9.02 5.50
N TYR A 19 -15.44 -7.99 4.84
CA TYR A 19 -14.10 -7.47 5.10
C TYR A 19 -14.06 -5.94 5.27
N SER A 20 -15.19 -5.26 5.06
CA SER A 20 -15.38 -3.83 5.35
C SER A 20 -15.30 -3.47 6.86
N GLN A 21 -14.98 -4.40 7.75
CA GLN A 21 -14.97 -4.16 9.20
C GLN A 21 -13.91 -3.13 9.64
N SER A 22 -12.80 -2.96 8.92
CA SER A 22 -11.80 -1.94 9.26
C SER A 22 -12.25 -0.51 8.93
N LEU A 23 -12.92 -0.30 7.79
CA LEU A 23 -13.39 1.01 7.33
C LEU A 23 -14.73 1.44 7.93
N LYS A 24 -15.59 0.48 8.32
CA LYS A 24 -16.88 0.76 8.97
C LYS A 24 -16.70 1.52 10.29
N ASP A 25 -15.57 1.29 10.97
CA ASP A 25 -15.26 1.95 12.23
C ASP A 25 -14.88 3.43 12.05
N PHE A 26 -14.46 3.84 10.85
CA PHE A 26 -14.22 5.24 10.50
C PHE A 26 -15.47 5.96 9.98
N ASP A 27 -16.54 5.21 9.70
CA ASP A 27 -17.83 5.75 9.25
C ASP A 27 -18.67 6.32 10.42
N LEU A 28 -18.09 6.37 11.63
CA LEU A 28 -18.78 6.75 12.87
C LEU A 28 -19.28 8.20 12.91
N HIS A 29 -18.86 9.07 12.00
CA HIS A 29 -19.20 10.49 12.04
C HIS A 29 -19.57 11.06 10.68
N THR A 30 -20.81 10.80 10.24
CA THR A 30 -21.58 11.69 9.35
C THR A 30 -22.00 13.01 10.02
N LYS A 31 -21.38 13.36 11.16
CA LYS A 31 -21.65 14.61 11.86
C LYS A 31 -20.87 15.73 11.18
N THR A 32 -21.60 16.76 10.76
CA THR A 32 -21.10 18.11 10.44
C THR A 32 -19.96 18.52 11.36
N PHE A 33 -18.95 19.21 10.82
CA PHE A 33 -17.81 19.71 11.60
C PHE A 33 -18.28 20.56 12.78
N ASP A 34 -17.87 20.20 14.00
CA ASP A 34 -18.19 20.95 15.21
C ASP A 34 -17.27 22.18 15.33
N LEU A 35 -17.53 23.18 14.48
CA LEU A 35 -16.78 24.42 14.41
C LEU A 35 -16.77 25.16 15.74
N LYS A 36 -17.84 25.04 16.54
CA LYS A 36 -17.93 25.69 17.84
C LYS A 36 -16.90 25.09 18.79
N THR A 37 -16.95 23.77 18.98
CA THR A 37 -15.98 23.07 19.85
C THR A 37 -14.55 23.30 19.38
N PHE A 38 -14.30 23.26 18.07
CA PHE A 38 -12.98 23.54 17.52
C PHE A 38 -12.51 24.96 17.88
N LYS A 39 -13.33 26.00 17.67
CA LYS A 39 -12.97 27.38 18.00
C LYS A 39 -12.70 27.59 19.49
N GLU A 40 -13.45 26.90 20.36
CA GLU A 40 -13.30 27.00 21.81
C GLU A 40 -12.07 26.26 22.35
N LYS A 41 -11.72 25.13 21.75
CA LYS A 41 -10.69 24.22 22.29
C LYS A 41 -9.37 24.18 21.53
N ASN A 42 -9.32 24.70 20.30
CA ASN A 42 -8.06 24.71 19.56
C ASN A 42 -7.03 25.58 20.27
N THR A 43 -5.78 25.13 20.22
CA THR A 43 -4.61 25.87 20.70
C THR A 43 -3.66 26.02 19.53
N ASN A 44 -3.26 27.26 19.22
CA ASN A 44 -2.41 27.57 18.07
C ASN A 44 -2.93 27.02 16.74
N GLY A 45 -4.26 27.02 16.55
CA GLY A 45 -4.89 26.54 15.32
C GLY A 45 -5.04 25.02 15.23
N SER A 46 -4.72 24.26 16.29
CA SER A 46 -4.85 22.80 16.30
C SER A 46 -5.68 22.28 17.47
N TYR A 47 -6.41 21.19 17.27
CA TYR A 47 -7.17 20.49 18.30
C TYR A 47 -7.03 18.97 18.11
N ILE A 48 -6.64 18.27 19.17
CA ILE A 48 -6.53 16.80 19.20
C ILE A 48 -7.48 16.29 20.27
N PHE A 49 -8.24 15.25 19.94
CA PHE A 49 -9.04 14.52 20.91
C PHE A 49 -9.13 13.04 20.54
N TYR A 50 -9.46 12.23 21.54
CA TYR A 50 -9.58 10.78 21.40
C TYR A 50 -11.03 10.37 21.61
N LEU A 51 -11.48 9.45 20.75
CA LEU A 51 -12.78 8.78 20.84
C LEU A 51 -12.57 7.35 21.33
N ASP A 52 -13.67 6.64 21.56
CA ASP A 52 -13.63 5.22 21.90
C ASP A 52 -12.88 4.39 20.84
N ASN A 53 -12.37 3.22 21.26
CA ASN A 53 -11.63 2.28 20.41
C ASN A 53 -10.34 2.86 19.78
N ASN A 54 -9.61 3.68 20.53
CA ASN A 54 -8.30 4.24 20.14
C ASN A 54 -8.33 5.05 18.84
N ILE A 55 -9.46 5.73 18.57
CA ILE A 55 -9.57 6.65 17.45
C ILE A 55 -9.02 8.01 17.88
N CYS A 56 -8.06 8.52 17.12
CA CYS A 56 -7.48 9.85 17.27
C CYS A 56 -8.06 10.77 16.19
N VAL A 57 -8.56 11.93 16.59
CA VAL A 57 -8.98 12.99 15.67
C VAL A 57 -8.05 14.18 15.82
N TYR A 58 -7.34 14.52 14.75
CA TYR A 58 -6.48 15.69 14.66
C TYR A 58 -7.09 16.72 13.71
N GLN A 59 -7.36 17.91 14.22
CA GLN A 59 -7.87 19.05 13.47
C GLN A 59 -6.84 20.17 13.47
N HIS A 60 -6.60 20.80 12.32
CA HIS A 60 -5.74 21.98 12.26
C HIS A 60 -6.14 22.95 11.15
N VAL A 61 -5.89 24.24 11.39
CA VAL A 61 -6.00 25.29 10.38
C VAL A 61 -4.77 25.23 9.47
N GLU A 62 -5.00 25.12 8.17
CA GLU A 62 -3.98 25.16 7.14
C GLU A 62 -3.63 26.60 6.72
N PRO A 63 -2.51 26.84 6.02
CA PRO A 63 -2.09 28.19 5.62
C PRO A 63 -3.12 28.96 4.77
N ASP A 64 -4.00 28.26 4.05
CA ASP A 64 -5.09 28.84 3.25
C ASP A 64 -6.41 28.95 4.02
N HIS A 65 -6.37 28.84 5.35
CA HIS A 65 -7.48 28.96 6.29
C HIS A 65 -8.51 27.82 6.27
N PHE A 66 -8.32 26.81 5.42
CA PHE A 66 -9.11 25.59 5.52
C PHE A 66 -8.77 24.85 6.81
N ILE A 67 -9.71 24.04 7.27
CA ILE A 67 -9.52 23.19 8.43
C ILE A 67 -9.39 21.75 7.94
N ARG A 68 -8.25 21.12 8.20
CA ARG A 68 -8.02 19.70 7.90
C ARG A 68 -8.25 18.86 9.14
N GLU A 69 -9.08 17.84 9.00
CA GLU A 69 -9.40 16.82 10.00
C GLU A 69 -8.88 15.48 9.53
N VAL A 70 -8.08 14.85 10.38
CA VAL A 70 -7.48 13.54 10.17
C VAL A 70 -8.01 12.63 11.25
N ILE A 71 -8.62 11.51 10.83
CA ILE A 71 -9.20 10.52 11.72
C ILE A 71 -8.42 9.22 11.53
N ASP A 72 -7.68 8.85 12.56
CA ASP A 72 -6.85 7.65 12.61
C ASP A 72 -7.30 6.71 13.71
N ARG A 73 -6.99 5.44 13.56
CA ARG A 73 -7.10 4.47 14.64
C ARG A 73 -5.75 3.81 14.85
N GLU A 74 -5.34 3.71 16.10
CA GLU A 74 -4.10 3.01 16.45
C GLU A 74 -4.08 1.58 15.86
N GLY A 75 -2.98 1.23 15.20
CA GLY A 75 -2.81 -0.09 14.56
C GLY A 75 -3.64 -0.31 13.30
N SER A 76 -4.41 0.68 12.83
CA SER A 76 -5.13 0.60 11.56
C SER A 76 -4.25 1.12 10.41
N PRO A 77 -4.19 0.42 9.26
CA PRO A 77 -3.60 0.97 8.05
C PRO A 77 -4.53 1.96 7.34
N TYR A 78 -5.77 2.09 7.79
CA TYR A 78 -6.74 3.02 7.20
C TYR A 78 -6.82 4.33 7.98
N ARG A 79 -7.11 5.39 7.23
CA ARG A 79 -7.31 6.75 7.70
C ARG A 79 -8.46 7.41 6.94
N VAL A 80 -9.16 8.34 7.57
CA VAL A 80 -10.05 9.28 6.88
C VAL A 80 -9.47 10.68 6.97
N GLU A 81 -9.46 11.38 5.83
CA GLU A 81 -9.12 12.79 5.77
C GLU A 81 -10.30 13.60 5.28
N ARG A 82 -10.55 14.72 5.96
CA ARG A 82 -11.55 15.68 5.59
C ARG A 82 -10.95 17.07 5.61
N ARG A 83 -11.48 17.91 4.75
CA ARG A 83 -11.13 19.32 4.71
C ARG A 83 -12.39 20.14 4.71
N TYR A 84 -12.40 21.22 5.47
CA TYR A 84 -13.55 22.09 5.65
C TYR A 84 -13.17 23.53 5.32
N TYR A 85 -14.12 24.25 4.74
CA TYR A 85 -14.06 25.70 4.62
C TYR A 85 -14.05 26.36 6.02
N PRO A 86 -13.62 27.62 6.15
CA PRO A 86 -13.62 28.34 7.43
C PRO A 86 -15.01 28.43 8.11
N ASN A 87 -16.08 28.31 7.32
CA ASN A 87 -17.47 28.29 7.79
C ASN A 87 -17.90 26.91 8.34
N GLY A 88 -17.05 25.88 8.25
CA GLY A 88 -17.31 24.51 8.72
C GLY A 88 -17.95 23.59 7.67
N ASN A 89 -18.24 24.08 6.47
CA ASN A 89 -18.77 23.24 5.39
C ASN A 89 -17.68 22.33 4.83
N LEU A 90 -18.05 21.10 4.49
CA LEU A 90 -17.13 20.11 3.93
C LEU A 90 -16.67 20.58 2.55
N HIS A 91 -15.35 20.62 2.34
CA HIS A 91 -14.70 20.87 1.06
C HIS A 91 -14.33 19.55 0.37
N TYR A 92 -13.74 18.59 1.10
CA TYR A 92 -13.60 17.22 0.58
C TYR A 92 -13.56 16.18 1.69
N GLN A 93 -13.83 14.93 1.31
CA GLN A 93 -13.58 13.75 2.13
C GLN A 93 -12.88 12.66 1.30
N GLY A 94 -11.77 12.15 1.83
CA GLY A 94 -10.98 11.05 1.27
C GLY A 94 -10.79 9.92 2.29
N LYS A 95 -10.47 8.74 1.79
CA LYS A 95 -10.08 7.57 2.58
C LYS A 95 -8.70 7.17 2.12
N LEU A 96 -7.81 6.87 3.07
CA LEU A 96 -6.47 6.40 2.76
C LEU A 96 -6.28 4.98 3.25
N PHE A 97 -5.47 4.23 2.51
CA PHE A 97 -4.84 2.99 2.96
C PHE A 97 -3.33 3.23 2.94
N TYR A 98 -2.68 3.11 4.10
CA TYR A 98 -1.34 3.60 4.35
C TYR A 98 -1.16 5.04 3.87
N SER A 99 -0.37 5.24 2.82
CA SER A 99 0.08 6.54 2.34
C SER A 99 -0.68 7.03 1.10
N PHE A 100 -1.74 6.33 0.66
CA PHE A 100 -2.45 6.68 -0.58
C PHE A 100 -3.98 6.66 -0.46
N ASP A 101 -4.64 7.56 -1.21
CA ASP A 101 -6.10 7.62 -1.33
C ASP A 101 -6.68 6.36 -1.94
N ILE A 102 -7.85 5.92 -1.48
CA ILE A 102 -8.62 4.78 -2.01
C ILE A 102 -10.08 5.19 -2.25
N GLY A 103 -10.72 4.53 -3.22
CA GLY A 103 -12.11 4.78 -3.58
C GLY A 103 -12.35 6.16 -4.19
N GLN A 104 -13.51 6.72 -3.89
CA GLN A 104 -13.95 8.02 -4.41
C GLN A 104 -13.67 9.13 -3.41
N LEU A 105 -12.96 10.16 -3.87
CA LEU A 105 -12.90 11.46 -3.21
C LEU A 105 -13.92 12.39 -3.84
N LYS A 106 -14.77 12.99 -3.00
CA LYS A 106 -15.76 13.98 -3.41
C LYS A 106 -15.30 15.34 -2.94
N MET A 107 -15.33 16.31 -3.84
CA MET A 107 -15.09 17.72 -3.57
C MET A 107 -16.40 18.49 -3.69
N TYR A 108 -16.57 19.45 -2.81
CA TYR A 108 -17.78 20.24 -2.66
C TYR A 108 -17.44 21.73 -2.66
N ASP A 109 -18.31 22.55 -3.22
CA ASP A 109 -18.21 24.00 -3.11
C ASP A 109 -18.56 24.50 -1.69
N GLU A 110 -18.37 25.79 -1.44
CA GLU A 110 -18.69 26.41 -0.14
C GLU A 110 -20.16 26.28 0.28
N ASN A 111 -21.07 26.03 -0.67
CA ASN A 111 -22.50 25.84 -0.43
C ASN A 111 -22.86 24.36 -0.20
N GLY A 112 -21.90 23.44 -0.30
CA GLY A 112 -22.08 22.00 -0.14
C GLY A 112 -22.54 21.27 -1.41
N ASN A 113 -22.51 21.91 -2.58
CA ASN A 113 -22.80 21.23 -3.84
C ASN A 113 -21.56 20.45 -4.31
N ILE A 114 -21.76 19.29 -4.93
CA ILE A 114 -20.64 18.51 -5.50
C ILE A 114 -20.04 19.28 -6.67
N GLU A 115 -18.76 19.60 -6.57
CA GLU A 115 -17.98 20.22 -7.64
C GLU A 115 -17.24 19.16 -8.47
N ARG A 116 -16.71 18.13 -7.81
CA ARG A 116 -15.86 17.12 -8.45
C ARG A 116 -15.89 15.77 -7.74
N ILE A 117 -15.73 14.69 -8.50
CA ILE A 117 -15.52 13.33 -7.98
C ILE A 117 -14.27 12.75 -8.65
N ASN A 118 -13.29 12.33 -7.85
CA ASN A 118 -12.11 11.61 -8.31
C ASN A 118 -12.21 10.16 -7.85
N ASN A 119 -12.09 9.20 -8.76
CA ASN A 119 -12.01 7.78 -8.42
C ASN A 119 -10.55 7.32 -8.51
N TYR A 120 -9.91 7.13 -7.35
CA TYR A 120 -8.52 6.69 -7.31
C TYR A 120 -8.35 5.19 -7.64
N ASP A 121 -9.43 4.43 -7.67
CA ASP A 121 -9.40 3.00 -7.98
C ASP A 121 -9.67 2.70 -9.46
N TYR A 122 -9.68 3.71 -10.35
CA TYR A 122 -10.19 3.53 -11.72
C TYR A 122 -9.41 2.49 -12.56
N LEU A 123 -8.10 2.32 -12.35
CA LEU A 123 -7.29 1.25 -12.98
C LEU A 123 -7.06 0.05 -12.07
N TYR A 124 -7.41 0.16 -10.79
CA TYR A 124 -7.11 -0.84 -9.78
C TYR A 124 -8.24 -1.87 -9.68
N THR A 125 -8.40 -2.67 -10.74
CA THR A 125 -9.39 -3.77 -10.75
C THR A 125 -9.04 -4.84 -9.71
N PHE A 126 -7.75 -5.04 -9.45
CA PHE A 126 -7.28 -5.77 -8.28
C PHE A 126 -7.26 -4.81 -7.08
N THR A 127 -8.23 -5.00 -6.18
CA THR A 127 -8.52 -4.03 -5.12
C THR A 127 -7.52 -4.15 -3.95
N VAL A 128 -7.53 -3.15 -3.05
CA VAL A 128 -6.78 -3.23 -1.78
C VAL A 128 -7.20 -4.45 -0.95
N ASP A 129 -8.49 -4.80 -0.96
CA ASP A 129 -8.98 -5.99 -0.25
C ASP A 129 -8.44 -7.28 -0.86
N ASP A 130 -8.30 -7.35 -2.19
CA ASP A 130 -7.67 -8.48 -2.87
C ASP A 130 -6.17 -8.55 -2.55
N LEU A 131 -5.48 -7.40 -2.51
CA LEU A 131 -4.08 -7.31 -2.11
C LEU A 131 -3.87 -7.83 -0.69
N ILE A 132 -4.64 -7.35 0.29
CA ILE A 132 -4.59 -7.81 1.68
C ILE A 132 -4.78 -9.33 1.74
N GLN A 133 -5.76 -9.86 1.02
CA GLN A 133 -6.04 -11.30 1.00
C GLN A 133 -4.92 -12.11 0.39
N LYS A 134 -4.39 -11.68 -0.76
CA LYS A 134 -3.30 -12.36 -1.47
C LYS A 134 -2.04 -12.38 -0.62
N MET A 135 -1.65 -11.23 -0.06
CA MET A 135 -0.48 -11.10 0.80
C MET A 135 -0.59 -11.98 2.05
N LYS A 136 -1.76 -12.00 2.68
CA LYS A 136 -2.00 -12.85 3.86
C LYS A 136 -1.99 -14.34 3.51
N ALA A 137 -2.65 -14.73 2.42
CA ALA A 137 -2.82 -16.14 2.07
C ALA A 137 -1.55 -16.80 1.53
N LEU A 138 -0.79 -16.09 0.69
CA LEU A 138 0.36 -16.66 -0.01
C LEU A 138 1.69 -16.34 0.65
N TYR A 139 1.76 -15.21 1.36
CA TYR A 139 3.00 -14.69 1.93
C TYR A 139 2.98 -14.61 3.45
N GLY A 140 1.83 -14.86 4.09
CA GLY A 140 1.68 -14.74 5.54
C GLY A 140 1.76 -13.29 6.04
N ILE A 141 1.65 -12.31 5.14
CA ILE A 141 1.78 -10.88 5.45
C ILE A 141 0.38 -10.29 5.63
N ASP A 142 0.05 -9.85 6.84
CA ASP A 142 -1.25 -9.25 7.13
C ASP A 142 -1.23 -7.72 6.97
N LEU A 143 -1.57 -7.26 5.77
CA LEU A 143 -1.61 -5.82 5.46
C LEU A 143 -2.78 -5.08 6.15
N SER A 144 -3.70 -5.78 6.82
CA SER A 144 -4.85 -5.16 7.50
C SER A 144 -4.51 -4.60 8.88
N VAL A 145 -3.28 -4.80 9.36
CA VAL A 145 -2.76 -4.28 10.63
C VAL A 145 -1.60 -3.34 10.32
N GLY A 146 -1.63 -2.12 10.85
CA GLY A 146 -0.52 -1.17 10.73
C GLY A 146 0.63 -1.58 11.64
N GLU A 147 1.64 -2.26 11.10
CA GLU A 147 2.86 -2.62 11.82
C GLU A 147 4.01 -1.64 11.54
N LYS A 148 4.87 -1.42 12.54
CA LYS A 148 5.99 -0.48 12.42
C LYS A 148 6.95 -0.93 11.31
N GLY A 149 7.18 -0.04 10.34
CA GLY A 149 8.12 -0.26 9.23
C GLY A 149 7.52 -0.97 8.03
N MET A 150 6.26 -1.44 8.13
CA MET A 150 5.47 -1.85 6.98
C MET A 150 4.93 -0.62 6.26
N ASP A 151 5.00 -0.65 4.93
CA ASP A 151 4.43 0.40 4.08
C ASP A 151 3.81 -0.23 2.84
N VAL A 152 2.69 0.33 2.42
CA VAL A 152 2.06 0.00 1.15
C VAL A 152 1.80 1.30 0.42
N SER A 153 2.31 1.39 -0.80
CA SER A 153 2.10 2.53 -1.68
C SER A 153 1.54 2.06 -3.01
N ARG A 154 1.03 2.99 -3.81
CA ARG A 154 0.63 2.71 -5.19
C ARG A 154 1.01 3.86 -6.11
N HIS A 155 1.14 3.56 -7.40
CA HIS A 155 1.32 4.59 -8.40
C HIS A 155 0.07 5.48 -8.48
N TYR A 156 0.29 6.79 -8.49
CA TYR A 156 -0.75 7.74 -8.82
C TYR A 156 -1.10 7.56 -10.30
N THR A 157 -2.37 7.30 -10.57
CA THR A 157 -2.88 7.11 -11.92
C THR A 157 -3.89 8.21 -12.23
N SER A 158 -3.88 8.69 -13.47
CA SER A 158 -4.80 9.70 -13.99
C SER A 158 -5.27 9.26 -15.37
N PRO A 159 -6.54 9.53 -15.78
CA PRO A 159 -7.03 9.17 -17.10
C PRO A 159 -6.18 9.67 -18.28
N ASN A 160 -5.35 10.69 -18.05
CA ASN A 160 -4.48 11.29 -19.06
C ASN A 160 -3.04 10.73 -19.05
N ASP A 161 -2.71 9.86 -18.10
CA ASP A 161 -1.37 9.31 -17.92
C ASP A 161 -1.36 7.83 -18.34
N ASP A 162 -0.35 7.40 -19.12
CA ASP A 162 -0.12 5.97 -19.46
C ASP A 162 0.56 5.21 -18.29
N THR A 163 0.18 5.55 -17.06
CA THR A 163 0.73 4.95 -15.85
C THR A 163 -0.01 3.66 -15.54
N GLU A 164 0.75 2.58 -15.40
CA GLU A 164 0.19 1.29 -15.05
C GLU A 164 -0.16 1.25 -13.56
N PRO A 165 -1.27 0.61 -13.18
CA PRO A 165 -1.63 0.44 -11.79
C PRO A 165 -0.62 -0.50 -11.13
N LEU A 166 0.09 -0.02 -10.11
CA LEU A 166 1.12 -0.80 -9.41
C LEU A 166 1.04 -0.52 -7.92
N TYR A 167 0.89 -1.57 -7.12
CA TYR A 167 1.13 -1.52 -5.68
C TYR A 167 2.59 -1.85 -5.38
N THR A 168 3.16 -1.17 -4.40
CA THR A 168 4.44 -1.53 -3.77
C THR A 168 4.17 -1.90 -2.32
N VAL A 169 4.48 -3.13 -1.93
CA VAL A 169 4.39 -3.60 -0.55
C VAL A 169 5.79 -3.74 0.00
N ARG A 170 6.11 -3.00 1.07
CA ARG A 170 7.37 -3.06 1.80
C ARG A 170 7.12 -3.67 3.17
N TYR A 171 7.63 -4.87 3.40
CA TYR A 171 7.41 -5.63 4.61
C TYR A 171 8.72 -5.83 5.39
N PRO A 172 8.81 -5.41 6.67
CA PRO A 172 9.99 -5.62 7.49
C PRO A 172 10.15 -7.10 7.88
N LEU A 173 11.36 -7.64 7.77
CA LEU A 173 11.69 -8.97 8.28
C LEU A 173 12.15 -8.84 9.74
N ILE A 174 11.47 -9.52 10.66
CA ILE A 174 11.87 -9.60 12.08
C ILE A 174 12.97 -10.65 12.23
N GLN A 175 13.92 -10.45 13.16
CA GLN A 175 15.09 -11.31 13.44
C GLN A 175 14.87 -12.83 13.39
N LYS A 176 13.67 -13.32 13.74
CA LYS A 176 13.33 -14.75 13.73
C LYS A 176 13.20 -15.33 12.32
N ASP A 177 12.80 -14.51 11.36
CA ASP A 177 12.66 -14.85 9.94
C ASP A 177 13.75 -14.17 9.09
N SER A 178 14.77 -13.62 9.73
CA SER A 178 15.87 -12.97 9.04
C SER A 178 16.65 -13.98 8.22
N ILE A 179 16.77 -13.66 6.95
CA ILE A 179 17.62 -14.39 6.01
C ILE A 179 18.94 -13.63 5.95
N LEU A 180 20.04 -14.36 6.02
CA LEU A 180 21.35 -13.83 5.69
C LEU A 180 21.55 -13.96 4.18
N ARG A 181 21.89 -12.85 3.53
CA ARG A 181 22.35 -12.84 2.14
C ARG A 181 23.77 -12.28 2.14
N ASP A 182 24.71 -13.09 1.67
CA ASP A 182 26.14 -12.75 1.63
C ASP A 182 26.72 -12.25 2.98
N GLY A 183 26.17 -12.74 4.09
CA GLY A 183 26.59 -12.38 5.46
C GLY A 183 25.86 -11.17 6.06
N HIS A 184 25.00 -10.50 5.31
CA HIS A 184 24.23 -9.34 5.75
C HIS A 184 22.77 -9.70 6.04
N LEU A 185 22.18 -9.01 7.01
CA LEU A 185 20.78 -9.20 7.42
C LEU A 185 19.85 -8.53 6.41
N VAL A 186 18.99 -9.31 5.76
CA VAL A 186 17.90 -8.74 4.96
C VAL A 186 16.87 -8.11 5.91
N ASN A 187 16.57 -6.83 5.69
CA ASN A 187 15.68 -6.06 6.56
C ASN A 187 14.27 -5.93 6.00
N PHE A 188 14.11 -5.97 4.68
CA PHE A 188 12.80 -5.84 4.05
C PHE A 188 12.61 -6.83 2.92
N ARG A 189 11.36 -7.26 2.76
CA ARG A 189 10.86 -7.92 1.57
C ARG A 189 9.96 -6.93 0.83
N ILE A 190 10.20 -6.74 -0.46
CA ILE A 190 9.49 -5.78 -1.31
C ILE A 190 8.75 -6.54 -2.40
N PHE A 191 7.49 -6.19 -2.64
CA PHE A 191 6.68 -6.72 -3.72
C PHE A 191 6.17 -5.60 -4.59
N TYR A 192 6.34 -5.77 -5.90
CA TYR A 192 5.71 -4.93 -6.91
C TYR A 192 4.56 -5.73 -7.51
N VAL A 193 3.34 -5.29 -7.25
CA VAL A 193 2.11 -6.03 -7.57
C VAL A 193 1.31 -5.26 -8.59
N ASP A 194 1.03 -5.87 -9.73
CA ASP A 194 0.18 -5.30 -10.76
C ASP A 194 -1.22 -5.03 -10.21
N GLY A 195 -1.66 -3.77 -10.21
CA GLY A 195 -2.95 -3.36 -9.67
C GLY A 195 -4.15 -3.68 -10.57
N SER A 196 -3.93 -4.13 -11.81
CA SER A 196 -5.00 -4.55 -12.71
C SER A 196 -5.42 -6.01 -12.50
N ASN A 197 -4.46 -6.87 -12.13
CA ASN A 197 -4.67 -8.33 -12.07
C ASN A 197 -4.07 -9.01 -10.83
N GLY A 198 -3.29 -8.28 -10.04
CA GLY A 198 -2.67 -8.76 -8.80
C GLY A 198 -1.38 -9.56 -8.98
N SER A 199 -0.86 -9.73 -10.19
CA SER A 199 0.38 -10.50 -10.43
C SER A 199 1.59 -9.86 -9.76
N ILE A 200 2.45 -10.69 -9.15
CA ILE A 200 3.72 -10.21 -8.60
C ILE A 200 4.70 -10.02 -9.75
N ARG A 201 5.01 -8.76 -10.07
CA ARG A 201 5.97 -8.41 -11.13
C ARG A 201 7.40 -8.64 -10.66
N VAL A 202 7.70 -8.23 -9.42
CA VAL A 202 8.99 -8.37 -8.77
C VAL A 202 8.77 -8.70 -7.30
N GLU A 203 9.56 -9.65 -6.79
CA GLU A 203 9.72 -9.95 -5.37
C GLU A 203 11.20 -9.75 -5.05
N ASP A 204 11.50 -8.83 -4.14
CA ASP A 204 12.88 -8.48 -3.79
C ASP A 204 13.11 -8.46 -2.26
N TYR A 205 14.38 -8.50 -1.87
CA TYR A 205 14.83 -8.63 -0.48
C TYR A 205 15.94 -7.62 -0.19
N THR A 206 15.64 -6.48 0.41
CA THR A 206 16.62 -5.39 0.57
C THR A 206 17.27 -5.41 1.95
N GLU A 207 18.58 -5.21 1.94
CA GLU A 207 19.41 -4.92 3.10
C GLU A 207 19.36 -3.40 3.31
N PHE A 208 19.02 -2.96 4.53
CA PHE A 208 19.15 -1.55 4.88
C PHE A 208 20.32 -1.43 5.84
N ASP A 209 21.51 -1.11 5.33
CA ASP A 209 22.67 -0.84 6.17
C ASP A 209 22.96 0.67 6.21
N SER A 210 22.19 1.41 7.02
CA SER A 210 22.48 2.81 7.30
C SER A 210 23.67 3.01 8.23
N SER A 211 24.45 1.95 8.50
CA SER A 211 25.49 1.93 9.53
C SER A 211 26.81 1.33 9.05
N SER A 212 27.05 1.24 7.74
CA SER A 212 28.34 0.79 7.24
C SER A 212 29.45 1.71 7.74
N LYS A 213 30.33 1.16 8.59
CA LYS A 213 31.50 1.89 9.09
C LYS A 213 32.52 2.03 7.97
N LEU A 214 33.45 2.94 8.15
CA LEU A 214 34.60 3.10 7.27
C LEU A 214 35.33 1.75 7.07
N GLY A 215 35.53 1.35 5.81
CA GLY A 215 36.16 0.06 5.47
C GLY A 215 35.23 -1.16 5.51
N GLU A 216 33.94 -1.00 5.85
CA GLU A 216 32.95 -2.07 5.74
C GLU A 216 32.35 -2.13 4.33
N HIS A 217 32.00 -3.34 3.91
CA HIS A 217 31.29 -3.56 2.66
C HIS A 217 29.80 -3.25 2.84
N ALA A 218 29.23 -2.54 1.88
CA ALA A 218 27.78 -2.32 1.80
C ALA A 218 27.24 -2.89 0.49
N THR A 219 26.04 -3.45 0.53
CA THR A 219 25.33 -3.83 -0.69
C THR A 219 24.37 -2.70 -1.06
N SER A 220 24.49 -2.17 -2.28
CA SER A 220 23.50 -1.25 -2.85
C SER A 220 22.78 -1.91 -4.00
N ARG A 221 21.53 -1.50 -4.26
CA ARG A 221 20.78 -1.93 -5.42
C ARG A 221 20.32 -0.75 -6.24
N GLU A 222 20.64 -0.82 -7.52
CA GLU A 222 20.17 0.12 -8.51
C GLU A 222 19.04 -0.52 -9.32
N TYR A 223 17.90 0.17 -9.34
CA TYR A 223 16.72 -0.24 -10.08
C TYR A 223 16.68 0.56 -11.37
N PHE A 224 16.71 -0.14 -12.49
CA PHE A 224 16.52 0.44 -13.81
C PHE A 224 15.07 0.22 -14.19
N MET A 225 14.31 1.30 -14.19
CA MET A 225 12.90 1.30 -14.56
C MET A 225 12.74 1.79 -16.00
N ASN A 226 11.70 1.32 -16.70
CA ASN A 226 11.30 1.92 -17.97
C ASN A 226 10.50 3.22 -17.74
N GLU A 227 10.06 3.85 -18.82
CA GLU A 227 9.21 5.05 -18.80
C GLU A 227 7.88 4.85 -18.05
N LYS A 228 7.46 3.59 -17.87
CA LYS A 228 6.26 3.18 -17.13
C LYS A 228 6.53 2.84 -15.66
N LEU A 229 7.73 3.15 -15.16
CA LEU A 229 8.21 2.81 -13.80
C LEU A 229 8.20 1.31 -13.49
N GLU A 230 8.20 0.47 -14.52
CA GLU A 230 8.35 -0.96 -14.36
C GLU A 230 9.82 -1.30 -14.22
N VAL A 231 10.18 -2.02 -13.17
CA VAL A 231 11.54 -2.54 -12.99
C VAL A 231 11.91 -3.44 -14.16
N GLN A 232 12.89 -3.02 -14.96
CA GLN A 232 13.43 -3.78 -16.08
C GLN A 232 14.66 -4.57 -15.68
N LYS A 233 15.49 -3.98 -14.81
CA LYS A 233 16.75 -4.58 -14.36
C LYS A 233 17.04 -4.13 -12.94
N ILE A 234 17.55 -5.04 -12.13
CA ILE A 234 18.10 -4.74 -10.80
C ILE A 234 19.55 -5.17 -10.80
N ILE A 235 20.41 -4.22 -10.47
CA ILE A 235 21.84 -4.44 -10.32
C ILE A 235 22.18 -4.33 -8.85
N GLU A 236 22.82 -5.37 -8.33
CA GLU A 236 23.42 -5.39 -7.00
C GLU A 236 24.88 -4.97 -7.12
N LYS A 237 25.26 -3.96 -6.33
CA LYS A 237 26.63 -3.44 -6.27
C LYS A 237 27.18 -3.68 -4.88
N LYS A 238 28.33 -4.34 -4.79
CA LYS A 238 29.12 -4.40 -3.57
C LYS A 238 29.99 -3.16 -3.51
N LEU A 239 29.78 -2.36 -2.48
CA LEU A 239 30.42 -1.08 -2.25
C LEU A 239 31.40 -1.18 -1.08
N ILE A 240 32.42 -0.32 -1.06
CA ILE A 240 33.24 -0.04 0.13
C ILE A 240 33.37 1.47 0.31
N TRP A 241 33.27 1.92 1.56
CA TRP A 241 33.38 3.33 1.92
C TRP A 241 34.80 3.65 2.40
N TYR A 242 35.44 4.65 1.80
CA TYR A 242 36.72 5.19 2.26
C TYR A 242 36.59 6.63 2.76
N GLU A 243 37.46 7.02 3.68
CA GLU A 243 37.60 8.42 4.09
C GLU A 243 38.48 9.11 3.05
N ASN A 244 37.91 10.00 2.25
CA ASN A 244 38.71 10.97 1.52
C ASN A 244 38.18 12.36 1.83
N ARG A 245 39.11 13.29 2.10
CA ARG A 245 38.84 14.57 2.78
C ARG A 245 37.88 15.53 2.06
N TYR A 246 37.33 15.16 0.91
CA TYR A 246 36.54 16.06 0.07
C TYR A 246 35.29 15.45 -0.61
N GLU A 247 35.10 14.12 -0.68
CA GLU A 247 33.90 13.51 -1.28
C GLU A 247 33.56 12.15 -0.66
N PHE A 248 32.32 11.97 -0.18
CA PHE A 248 31.78 10.67 0.24
C PHE A 248 31.27 9.91 -1.00
N ALA A 249 32.18 9.32 -1.77
CA ALA A 249 31.81 8.48 -2.91
C ALA A 249 32.24 7.02 -2.65
N PRO A 250 31.29 6.05 -2.61
CA PRO A 250 31.63 4.64 -2.43
C PRO A 250 32.31 4.06 -3.68
N GLU A 251 33.31 3.19 -3.51
CA GLU A 251 33.91 2.43 -4.62
C GLU A 251 33.09 1.16 -4.89
N VAL A 252 32.75 0.91 -6.17
CA VAL A 252 32.09 -0.33 -6.60
C VAL A 252 33.12 -1.43 -6.77
N LEU A 253 33.09 -2.44 -5.90
CA LEU A 253 34.00 -3.60 -5.93
C LEU A 253 33.48 -4.72 -6.84
N GLU A 254 32.17 -4.94 -6.83
CA GLU A 254 31.53 -5.98 -7.62
C GLU A 254 30.16 -5.49 -8.10
N GLU A 255 29.80 -5.88 -9.31
CA GLU A 255 28.48 -5.62 -9.89
C GLU A 255 27.87 -6.93 -10.39
N LYS A 256 26.64 -7.20 -9.97
CA LYS A 256 25.89 -8.41 -10.33
C LYS A 256 24.48 -8.03 -10.77
N VAL A 257 24.09 -8.46 -11.97
CA VAL A 257 22.71 -8.36 -12.42
C VAL A 257 21.90 -9.45 -11.72
N ILE A 258 21.00 -9.06 -10.82
CA ILE A 258 20.18 -9.99 -10.03
C ILE A 258 18.76 -10.13 -10.57
N PHE A 259 18.31 -9.16 -11.36
CA PHE A 259 17.07 -9.22 -12.12
C PHE A 259 17.28 -8.52 -13.46
N ASP A 260 16.78 -9.13 -14.54
CA ASP A 260 16.77 -8.55 -15.88
C ASP A 260 15.61 -9.18 -16.66
N ILE A 261 14.58 -8.39 -16.92
CA ILE A 261 13.35 -8.86 -17.57
C ILE A 261 13.64 -9.39 -18.99
N SER A 262 14.67 -8.87 -19.66
CA SER A 262 15.06 -9.32 -21.00
C SER A 262 15.70 -10.72 -21.01
N LYS A 263 16.22 -11.17 -19.85
CA LYS A 263 16.87 -12.47 -19.67
C LYS A 263 16.00 -13.50 -18.97
N GLN A 264 14.82 -13.11 -18.48
CA GLN A 264 13.92 -14.00 -17.73
C GLN A 264 13.23 -15.07 -18.58
N ALA A 265 13.25 -14.96 -19.91
CA ALA A 265 12.61 -15.94 -20.80
C ALA A 265 13.22 -17.36 -20.72
N GLU A 266 14.41 -17.54 -20.13
CA GLU A 266 15.14 -18.81 -20.19
C GLU A 266 15.53 -19.43 -18.82
N GLY A 267 15.06 -18.87 -17.68
CA GLY A 267 15.53 -19.27 -16.34
C GLY A 267 14.44 -19.59 -15.30
N ALA A 268 14.86 -20.24 -14.21
CA ALA A 268 14.01 -20.42 -13.02
C ALA A 268 13.78 -19.05 -12.34
N PHE A 269 12.53 -18.60 -12.32
CA PHE A 269 12.07 -17.37 -11.66
C PHE A 269 11.92 -17.57 -10.15
N LYS A 270 11.34 -18.70 -9.74
CA LYS A 270 11.01 -18.96 -8.32
C LYS A 270 11.19 -20.42 -7.96
N HIS A 271 11.78 -20.66 -6.79
CA HIS A 271 11.78 -21.97 -6.15
C HIS A 271 10.72 -21.98 -5.04
N TYR A 272 9.78 -22.90 -5.14
CA TYR A 272 8.70 -23.05 -4.17
C TYR A 272 8.38 -24.53 -3.95
N LYS A 273 8.37 -24.96 -2.67
CA LYS A 273 8.11 -26.35 -2.27
C LYS A 273 8.96 -27.38 -3.02
N GLY A 274 10.25 -27.07 -3.23
CA GLY A 274 11.19 -27.96 -3.91
C GLY A 274 11.06 -28.02 -5.43
N LYS A 275 10.18 -27.21 -6.04
CA LYS A 275 10.04 -27.09 -7.49
C LYS A 275 10.51 -25.71 -7.95
N SER A 276 11.20 -25.69 -9.09
CA SER A 276 11.58 -24.47 -9.81
C SER A 276 10.51 -24.13 -10.84
N TYR A 277 10.16 -22.85 -10.95
CA TYR A 277 9.15 -22.34 -11.85
C TYR A 277 9.77 -21.28 -12.75
N THR A 278 9.44 -21.30 -14.05
CA THR A 278 9.58 -20.10 -14.90
C THR A 278 8.59 -19.03 -14.43
N ARG A 279 8.67 -17.83 -14.99
CA ARG A 279 7.76 -16.73 -14.62
C ARG A 279 6.30 -17.11 -14.92
N GLU A 280 6.04 -17.62 -16.12
CA GLU A 280 4.70 -18.04 -16.56
C GLU A 280 4.16 -19.16 -15.68
N GLN A 281 4.98 -20.18 -15.41
CA GLN A 281 4.62 -21.29 -14.54
C GLN A 281 4.33 -20.82 -13.11
N TRP A 282 5.09 -19.84 -12.61
CA TRP A 282 4.85 -19.28 -11.28
C TRP A 282 3.55 -18.48 -11.24
N MET A 283 3.27 -17.64 -12.25
CA MET A 283 2.02 -16.88 -12.34
C MET A 283 0.80 -17.81 -12.35
N GLU A 284 0.83 -18.89 -13.15
CA GLU A 284 -0.24 -19.88 -13.18
C GLU A 284 -0.41 -20.60 -11.83
N GLU A 285 0.70 -20.99 -11.19
CA GLU A 285 0.67 -21.65 -9.89
C GLU A 285 0.18 -20.72 -8.77
N GLU A 286 0.61 -19.46 -8.79
CA GLU A 286 0.21 -18.41 -7.86
C GLU A 286 -1.29 -18.15 -7.97
N GLU A 287 -1.81 -18.00 -9.19
CA GLU A 287 -3.24 -17.83 -9.45
C GLU A 287 -4.02 -19.07 -8.98
N ARG A 288 -3.54 -20.28 -9.30
CA ARG A 288 -4.16 -21.53 -8.85
C ARG A 288 -4.24 -21.61 -7.33
N MET A 289 -3.17 -21.23 -6.62
CA MET A 289 -3.13 -21.22 -5.16
C MET A 289 -4.10 -20.18 -4.58
N TYR A 290 -4.14 -18.97 -5.16
CA TYR A 290 -5.02 -17.90 -4.72
C TYR A 290 -6.50 -18.29 -4.91
N GLN A 291 -6.86 -18.82 -6.09
CA GLN A 291 -8.21 -19.31 -6.36
C GLN A 291 -8.61 -20.47 -5.43
N ALA A 292 -7.68 -21.35 -5.10
CA ALA A 292 -7.94 -22.43 -4.13
C ALA A 292 -8.20 -21.88 -2.72
N TYR A 293 -7.49 -20.82 -2.32
CA TYR A 293 -7.73 -20.13 -1.05
C TYR A 293 -9.13 -19.48 -1.02
N LEU A 294 -9.51 -18.73 -2.07
CA LEU A 294 -10.82 -18.09 -2.18
C LEU A 294 -11.96 -19.13 -2.09
N LYS A 295 -11.84 -20.26 -2.81
CA LYS A 295 -12.81 -21.37 -2.75
C LYS A 295 -12.94 -21.98 -1.35
N LYS A 296 -11.84 -22.12 -0.60
CA LYS A 296 -11.87 -22.64 0.78
C LYS A 296 -12.54 -21.67 1.74
N ARG A 297 -12.32 -20.37 1.57
CA ARG A 297 -12.92 -19.32 2.40
C ARG A 297 -14.43 -19.24 2.19
N ASN A 298 -14.88 -19.24 0.94
CA ASN A 298 -16.32 -19.15 0.61
C ASN A 298 -17.13 -20.37 1.06
N LYS A 299 -16.49 -21.49 1.42
CA LYS A 299 -17.15 -22.67 2.02
C LYS A 299 -17.26 -22.60 3.55
N LYS A 300 -16.55 -21.67 4.19
CA LYS A 300 -16.53 -21.50 5.66
C LYS A 300 -17.44 -20.37 6.16
N GLN A 301 -18.04 -19.60 5.25
CA GLN A 301 -19.08 -18.60 5.53
C GLN A 301 -20.45 -19.20 5.20
#